data_AF-A0A6A7APJ5-F1
#
_entry.id   AF-A0A6A7APJ5-F1
#
_cell.length_a   1.000
_cell.length_b   1.000
_cell.length_c   1.000
_cell.angle_alpha   90.00
_cell.angle_beta   90.00
_cell.angle_gamma   90.00
#
_symmetry.space_group_name_H-M   'P 1'
#
loop_
_entity.id
_entity.type
_entity.pdbx_description
1 polymer ?
#
loop_
_entity_poly.entity_id
_entity_poly.type
_entity_poly.pdbx_seq_one_letter_code
_entity_poly.pdbx_strand_id
1 'polypeptide(L)'
;EPTLLDYLTMEDEMRIHEQFQGATWKPNSQVLWSGLLREEAQAWADEHDMQTLTTAMGPLLNPMDRSCAQRRKSAKAWKDYMKGASAIFAWHITRGEYVTILSPPPPERFHPSGLTNFQAIEEPIIKGAVPGHAVLHIDIIHPRVRGAEDFRYQLWPVDKTDVWKQKFGDAAYEKRCWRVVQ
;
A
#
# COMPACT_ATOMS: atom_id res chain seq x y z
N GLU A 1 1.43 -12.19 19.12
CA GLU A 1 1.11 -11.36 17.94
C GLU A 1 0.82 -12.30 16.79
N PRO A 2 -0.17 -12.03 15.93
CA PRO A 2 -0.43 -12.91 14.81
C PRO A 2 0.78 -12.93 13.88
N THR A 3 1.24 -14.13 13.57
CA THR A 3 2.37 -14.35 12.65
C THR A 3 1.85 -14.41 11.21
N LEU A 4 2.71 -14.20 10.21
CA LEU A 4 2.34 -14.38 8.78
C LEU A 4 1.66 -15.73 8.49
N LEU A 5 2.01 -16.77 9.27
CA LEU A 5 1.42 -18.11 9.24
C LEU A 5 -0.07 -18.15 9.62
N ASP A 6 -0.60 -17.12 10.29
CA ASP A 6 -2.03 -17.02 10.59
C ASP A 6 -2.86 -16.59 9.38
N TYR A 7 -2.20 -16.08 8.32
CA TYR A 7 -2.86 -15.55 7.12
C TYR A 7 -2.63 -16.36 5.86
N LEU A 8 -1.46 -17.01 5.72
CA LEU A 8 -1.06 -17.70 4.50
C LEU A 8 -0.69 -19.15 4.78
N THR A 9 -0.96 -20.00 3.79
CA THR A 9 -0.30 -21.30 3.72
C THR A 9 1.15 -21.10 3.29
N MET A 10 2.03 -22.03 3.67
CA MET A 10 3.44 -21.99 3.25
C MET A 10 3.59 -21.92 1.72
N GLU A 11 2.73 -22.61 0.97
CA GLU A 11 2.73 -22.56 -0.50
C GLU A 11 2.35 -21.18 -1.05
N ASP A 12 1.33 -20.55 -0.46
CA ASP A 12 0.91 -19.20 -0.85
C ASP A 12 2.03 -18.18 -0.58
N GLU A 13 2.65 -18.25 0.59
CA GLU A 13 3.77 -17.40 0.98
C GLU A 13 4.95 -17.53 0.00
N MET A 14 5.38 -18.77 -0.27
CA MET A 14 6.48 -19.04 -1.21
C MET A 14 6.21 -18.44 -2.60
N ARG A 15 5.01 -18.64 -3.14
CA ARG A 15 4.64 -18.11 -4.46
C ARG A 15 4.64 -16.58 -4.51
N ILE A 16 4.17 -15.92 -3.44
CA ILE A 16 4.19 -14.46 -3.35
C ILE A 16 5.64 -13.96 -3.30
N HIS A 17 6.50 -14.60 -2.52
CA HIS A 17 7.92 -14.27 -2.50
C HIS A 17 8.59 -14.45 -3.86
N GLU A 18 8.36 -15.57 -4.54
CA GLU A 18 8.88 -15.81 -5.90
C GLU A 18 8.40 -14.74 -6.88
N GLN A 19 7.13 -14.35 -6.83
CA GLN A 19 6.57 -13.30 -7.66
C GLN A 19 7.27 -11.95 -7.42
N PHE A 20 7.54 -11.58 -6.15
CA PHE A 20 8.23 -10.33 -5.82
C PHE A 20 9.75 -10.37 -6.02
N GLN A 21 10.35 -11.56 -6.08
CA GLN A 21 11.75 -11.74 -6.48
C GLN A 21 11.92 -11.79 -8.01
N GLY A 22 10.82 -11.98 -8.74
CA GLY A 22 10.81 -12.08 -10.19
C GLY A 22 11.06 -10.77 -10.92
N ALA A 23 11.17 -10.86 -12.25
CA ALA A 23 11.47 -9.73 -13.13
C ALA A 23 10.40 -8.62 -13.13
N THR A 24 9.22 -8.87 -12.57
CA THR A 24 8.16 -7.87 -12.46
C THR A 24 8.43 -6.85 -11.37
N TRP A 25 9.26 -7.14 -10.37
CA TRP A 25 9.53 -6.19 -9.29
C TRP A 25 10.44 -5.05 -9.72
N LYS A 26 9.98 -3.81 -9.53
CA LYS A 26 10.75 -2.60 -9.80
C LYS A 26 11.20 -1.96 -8.48
N PRO A 27 12.48 -2.00 -8.12
CA PRO A 27 12.96 -1.38 -6.87
C PRO A 27 12.51 0.09 -6.73
N ASN A 28 12.17 0.51 -5.50
CA ASN A 28 11.77 1.88 -5.15
C ASN A 28 10.58 2.43 -5.97
N SER A 29 9.79 1.55 -6.57
CA SER A 29 8.66 1.91 -7.43
C SER A 29 7.35 1.41 -6.86
N GLN A 30 7.26 1.24 -5.53
CA GLN A 30 6.08 0.71 -4.84
C GLN A 30 5.19 1.83 -4.31
N VAL A 31 3.89 1.61 -4.43
CA VAL A 31 2.86 2.52 -3.94
C VAL A 31 1.93 1.78 -2.99
N LEU A 32 1.79 2.33 -1.80
CA LEU A 32 0.74 1.99 -0.83
C LEU A 32 -0.33 3.07 -0.88
N TRP A 33 -1.53 2.77 -0.37
CA TRP A 33 -2.59 3.77 -0.34
C TRP A 33 -3.57 3.53 0.79
N SER A 34 -4.20 4.61 1.25
CA SER A 34 -5.26 4.58 2.25
C SER A 34 -6.30 5.64 1.91
N GLY A 35 -7.59 5.31 2.03
CA GLY A 35 -8.66 6.29 1.84
C GLY A 35 -8.97 6.69 0.39
N LEU A 36 -8.33 6.06 -0.59
CA LEU A 36 -8.66 6.17 -2.01
C LEU A 36 -9.52 4.97 -2.45
N LEU A 37 -10.13 5.06 -3.63
CA LEU A 37 -10.58 3.85 -4.32
C LEU A 37 -9.38 3.10 -4.89
N ARG A 38 -9.49 1.77 -4.99
CA ARG A 38 -8.44 0.93 -5.56
C ARG A 38 -8.12 1.37 -6.99
N GLU A 39 -9.17 1.68 -7.76
CA GLU A 39 -9.07 2.08 -9.17
C GLU A 39 -8.33 3.41 -9.31
N GLU A 40 -8.54 4.36 -8.40
CA GLU A 40 -7.82 5.65 -8.38
C GLU A 40 -6.34 5.45 -8.04
N ALA A 41 -6.04 4.65 -7.01
CA ALA A 41 -4.66 4.37 -6.63
C ALA A 41 -3.91 3.59 -7.72
N GLN A 42 -4.59 2.66 -8.40
CA GLN A 42 -4.03 1.90 -9.51
C GLN A 42 -3.77 2.81 -10.72
N ALA A 43 -4.72 3.65 -11.11
CA ALA A 43 -4.55 4.58 -12.23
C ALA A 43 -3.37 5.53 -11.99
N TRP A 44 -3.27 6.11 -10.79
CA TRP A 44 -2.13 6.97 -10.45
C TRP A 44 -0.80 6.20 -10.52
N ALA A 45 -0.76 4.96 -10.03
CA ALA A 45 0.45 4.13 -10.10
C ALA A 45 0.84 3.81 -11.55
N ASP A 46 -0.14 3.45 -12.40
CA ASP A 46 0.10 3.14 -13.82
C ASP A 46 0.64 4.37 -14.58
N GLU A 47 0.09 5.55 -14.33
CA GLU A 47 0.55 6.83 -14.92
C GLU A 47 1.99 7.18 -14.52
N HIS A 48 2.45 6.70 -13.37
CA HIS A 48 3.77 6.98 -12.79
C HIS A 48 4.78 5.84 -12.93
N ASP A 49 4.43 4.79 -13.68
CA ASP A 49 5.21 3.56 -13.81
C ASP A 49 5.54 2.88 -12.46
N MET A 50 4.65 3.04 -11.49
CA MET A 50 4.75 2.48 -10.15
C MET A 50 3.86 1.25 -9.95
N GLN A 51 4.05 0.56 -8.83
CA GLN A 51 3.47 -0.74 -8.55
C GLN A 51 2.68 -0.74 -7.25
N THR A 52 1.37 -0.93 -7.37
CA THR A 52 0.53 -1.33 -6.24
C THR A 52 0.77 -2.82 -5.91
N LEU A 53 0.25 -3.30 -4.78
CA LEU A 53 0.18 -4.73 -4.48
C LEU A 53 -0.46 -5.51 -5.64
N THR A 54 -1.53 -4.98 -6.24
CA THR A 54 -2.21 -5.63 -7.37
C THR A 54 -1.30 -5.82 -8.57
N THR A 55 -0.49 -4.80 -8.87
CA THR A 55 0.49 -4.84 -9.98
C THR A 55 1.61 -5.83 -9.67
N ALA A 56 2.20 -5.74 -8.48
CA ALA A 56 3.33 -6.57 -8.08
C ALA A 56 2.97 -8.06 -8.02
N MET A 57 1.73 -8.40 -7.65
CA MET A 57 1.25 -9.78 -7.60
C MET A 57 0.96 -10.38 -8.98
N GLY A 58 0.77 -9.55 -10.00
CA GLY A 58 0.63 -9.97 -11.40
C GLY A 58 -0.32 -11.17 -11.62
N PRO A 59 0.16 -12.29 -12.19
CA PRO A 59 -0.65 -13.50 -12.44
C PRO A 59 -1.38 -14.07 -11.22
N LEU A 60 -0.90 -13.83 -10.00
CA LEU A 60 -1.54 -14.35 -8.79
C LEU A 60 -2.87 -13.67 -8.47
N LEU A 61 -3.06 -12.42 -8.93
CA LEU A 61 -4.30 -11.65 -8.76
C LEU A 61 -5.08 -11.43 -10.06
N ASN A 62 -4.55 -11.83 -11.21
CA ASN A 62 -5.25 -11.72 -12.49
C ASN A 62 -6.39 -12.76 -12.58
N PRO A 63 -7.68 -12.35 -12.62
CA PRO A 63 -8.79 -13.29 -12.66
C PRO A 63 -8.81 -14.18 -13.90
N MET A 64 -8.14 -13.77 -14.99
CA MET A 64 -8.06 -14.54 -16.24
C MET A 64 -6.93 -15.58 -16.23
N ASP A 65 -5.98 -15.46 -15.32
CA ASP A 65 -4.86 -16.38 -15.21
C ASP A 65 -5.25 -17.68 -14.48
N ARG A 66 -4.62 -18.79 -14.86
CA ARG A 66 -4.79 -20.09 -14.19
C ARG A 66 -4.10 -20.13 -12.82
N SER A 67 -3.08 -19.29 -12.61
CA SER A 67 -2.40 -19.15 -11.32
C SER A 67 -3.16 -18.30 -10.30
N CYS A 68 -4.28 -17.68 -10.70
CA CYS A 68 -5.07 -16.81 -9.83
C CYS A 68 -5.45 -17.52 -8.53
N ALA A 69 -4.98 -16.97 -7.40
CA ALA A 69 -5.20 -17.55 -6.09
C ALA A 69 -6.68 -17.47 -5.66
N GLN A 70 -7.41 -16.45 -6.12
CA GLN A 70 -8.80 -16.21 -5.73
C GLN A 70 -9.73 -17.38 -6.10
N ARG A 71 -9.50 -18.01 -7.26
CA ARG A 71 -10.37 -19.07 -7.81
C ARG A 71 -10.46 -20.30 -6.90
N ARG A 72 -9.50 -20.49 -6.00
CA ARG A 72 -9.39 -21.67 -5.13
C ARG A 72 -9.69 -21.37 -3.66
N LYS A 73 -10.11 -20.15 -3.33
CA LYS A 73 -10.25 -19.69 -1.95
C LYS A 73 -11.68 -19.28 -1.65
N SER A 74 -12.14 -19.60 -0.44
CA SER A 74 -13.39 -19.05 0.10
C SER A 74 -13.24 -17.55 0.35
N ALA A 75 -14.35 -16.83 0.55
CA ALA A 75 -14.31 -15.40 0.83
C ALA A 75 -13.45 -15.05 2.07
N LYS A 76 -13.52 -15.87 3.13
CA LYS A 76 -12.68 -15.71 4.32
C LYS A 76 -11.21 -15.97 4.00
N ALA A 77 -10.90 -17.10 3.38
CA ALA A 77 -9.52 -17.45 3.01
C ALA A 77 -8.90 -16.44 2.04
N TRP A 78 -9.72 -15.80 1.19
CA TRP A 78 -9.28 -14.71 0.33
C TRP A 78 -8.93 -13.44 1.10
N LYS A 79 -9.73 -13.06 2.11
CA LYS A 79 -9.43 -11.93 2.98
C LYS A 79 -8.11 -12.15 3.73
N ASP A 80 -7.91 -13.34 4.27
CA ASP A 80 -6.67 -13.69 4.98
C ASP A 80 -5.48 -13.71 4.01
N TYR A 81 -5.65 -14.29 2.81
CA TYR A 81 -4.64 -14.25 1.75
C TYR A 81 -4.21 -12.82 1.39
N MET A 82 -5.16 -11.90 1.22
CA MET A 82 -4.84 -10.51 0.89
C MET A 82 -4.14 -9.77 2.03
N LYS A 83 -4.43 -10.10 3.30
CA LYS A 83 -3.71 -9.57 4.46
C LYS A 83 -2.26 -10.06 4.49
N GLY A 84 -2.06 -11.36 4.26
CA GLY A 84 -0.72 -11.92 4.16
C GLY A 84 0.09 -11.37 2.98
N ALA A 85 -0.52 -11.26 1.79
CA ALA A 85 0.12 -10.68 0.62
C ALA A 85 0.53 -9.21 0.85
N SER A 86 -0.33 -8.44 1.53
CA SER A 86 -0.08 -7.06 1.96
C SER A 86 1.12 -6.99 2.93
N ALA A 87 1.19 -7.89 3.91
CA ALA A 87 2.33 -7.99 4.83
C ALA A 87 3.65 -8.34 4.10
N ILE A 88 3.63 -9.34 3.20
CA ILE A 88 4.82 -9.71 2.42
C ILE A 88 5.25 -8.56 1.50
N PHE A 89 4.29 -7.84 0.90
CA PHE A 89 4.58 -6.68 0.05
C PHE A 89 5.25 -5.56 0.83
N ALA A 90 4.73 -5.21 2.00
CA ALA A 90 5.34 -4.24 2.90
C ALA A 90 6.74 -4.68 3.35
N TRP A 91 6.94 -5.95 3.67
CA TRP A 91 8.26 -6.49 4.00
C TRP A 91 9.22 -6.38 2.82
N HIS A 92 8.77 -6.71 1.60
CA HIS A 92 9.61 -6.62 0.40
C HIS A 92 10.01 -5.18 0.06
N ILE A 93 9.11 -4.22 0.31
CA ILE A 93 9.38 -2.78 0.19
C ILE A 93 10.56 -2.35 1.09
N THR A 94 10.71 -2.94 2.29
CA THR A 94 11.82 -2.58 3.21
C THR A 94 13.21 -2.91 2.67
N ARG A 95 13.31 -3.67 1.57
CA ARG A 95 14.58 -3.93 0.86
C ARG A 95 15.00 -2.74 -0.02
N GLY A 96 14.07 -1.82 -0.29
CA GLY A 96 14.32 -0.56 -0.97
C GLY A 96 14.62 0.58 0.00
N GLU A 97 14.75 1.79 -0.54
CA GLU A 97 15.10 2.99 0.20
C GLU A 97 13.87 3.75 0.70
N TYR A 98 12.79 3.78 -0.09
CA TYR A 98 11.60 4.56 0.23
C TYR A 98 10.35 3.94 -0.39
N VAL A 99 9.20 4.44 0.06
CA VAL A 99 7.90 4.09 -0.51
C VAL A 99 6.99 5.30 -0.58
N THR A 100 6.13 5.33 -1.58
CA THR A 100 5.11 6.38 -1.75
C THR A 100 3.76 5.90 -1.21
N ILE A 101 3.08 6.78 -0.47
CA ILE A 101 1.70 6.58 -0.01
C ILE A 101 0.77 7.56 -0.71
N LEU A 102 -0.34 7.06 -1.23
CA LEU A 102 -1.46 7.89 -1.66
C LEU A 102 -2.50 7.99 -0.55
N SER A 103 -2.94 9.19 -0.21
CA SER A 103 -3.99 9.39 0.78
C SER A 103 -4.86 10.62 0.51
N PRO A 104 -6.04 10.76 1.15
CA PRO A 104 -6.68 12.05 1.31
C PRO A 104 -5.72 13.07 1.95
N PRO A 105 -5.90 14.37 1.68
CA PRO A 105 -5.07 15.41 2.28
C PRO A 105 -5.33 15.56 3.78
N PRO A 106 -4.41 16.22 4.52
CA PRO A 106 -4.65 16.65 5.89
C PRO A 106 -5.95 17.47 6.02
N PRO A 107 -6.62 17.42 7.19
CA PRO A 107 -6.22 16.69 8.39
C PRO A 107 -6.56 15.19 8.37
N GLU A 108 -7.53 14.75 7.57
CA GLU A 108 -8.04 13.37 7.60
C GLU A 108 -7.33 12.42 6.61
N ARG A 109 -6.00 12.27 6.75
CA ARG A 109 -5.18 11.44 5.84
C ARG A 109 -5.49 9.95 5.89
N PHE A 110 -5.86 9.42 7.05
CA PHE A 110 -6.01 7.99 7.26
C PHE A 110 -7.35 7.66 7.88
N HIS A 111 -7.75 6.40 7.73
CA HIS A 111 -9.01 5.94 8.27
C HIS A 111 -8.98 6.03 9.81
N PRO A 112 -10.02 6.60 10.46
CA PRO A 112 -10.01 6.88 11.89
C PRO A 112 -9.96 5.63 12.78
N SER A 113 -10.42 4.47 12.28
CA SER A 113 -10.36 3.22 13.05
C SER A 113 -8.96 2.64 13.18
N GLY A 114 -8.01 3.00 12.31
CA GLY A 114 -6.70 2.34 12.25
C GLY A 114 -6.72 0.90 11.71
N LEU A 115 -7.87 0.36 11.32
CA LEU A 115 -8.03 -1.05 10.94
C LEU A 115 -7.90 -1.32 9.43
N THR A 116 -7.37 -0.37 8.67
CA THR A 116 -7.04 -0.63 7.25
C THR A 116 -5.82 -1.53 7.15
N ASN A 117 -5.68 -2.29 6.06
CA ASN A 117 -4.45 -3.07 5.81
C ASN A 117 -3.21 -2.16 5.88
N PHE A 118 -3.30 -0.96 5.30
CA PHE A 118 -2.22 0.02 5.39
C PHE A 118 -1.83 0.31 6.84
N GLN A 119 -2.76 0.75 7.69
CA GLN A 119 -2.43 1.16 9.07
C GLN A 119 -2.12 -0.01 10.01
N ALA A 120 -2.83 -1.13 9.87
CA ALA A 120 -2.73 -2.27 10.80
C ALA A 120 -1.61 -3.25 10.44
N ILE A 121 -1.14 -3.26 9.18
CA ILE A 121 -0.20 -4.26 8.68
C ILE A 121 0.98 -3.59 7.99
N GLU A 122 0.74 -2.81 6.94
CA GLU A 122 1.81 -2.35 6.05
C GLU A 122 2.69 -1.28 6.70
N GLU A 123 2.07 -0.26 7.31
CA GLU A 123 2.72 0.88 7.93
C GLU A 123 3.68 0.48 9.06
N PRO A 124 3.29 -0.38 10.03
CA PRO A 124 4.22 -0.86 11.04
C PRO A 124 5.46 -1.55 10.44
N ILE A 125 5.27 -2.40 9.42
CA ILE A 125 6.35 -3.14 8.79
C ILE A 125 7.35 -2.19 8.11
N ILE A 126 6.87 -1.27 7.27
CA ILE A 126 7.75 -0.32 6.56
C ILE A 126 8.45 0.65 7.52
N LYS A 127 7.90 0.88 8.72
CA LYS A 127 8.48 1.72 9.78
C LYS A 127 9.42 0.98 10.74
N GLY A 128 9.66 -0.32 10.57
CA GLY A 128 10.62 -1.04 11.42
C GLY A 128 10.03 -1.94 12.49
N ALA A 129 8.74 -2.33 12.42
CA ALA A 129 8.19 -3.32 13.35
C ALA A 129 8.91 -4.67 13.27
N VAL A 130 9.54 -4.98 12.14
CA VAL A 130 10.43 -6.13 11.99
C VAL A 130 11.89 -5.64 12.15
N PRO A 131 12.67 -6.16 13.12
CA PRO A 131 14.04 -5.73 13.33
C PRO A 131 14.91 -5.86 12.07
N GLY A 132 15.63 -4.79 11.74
CA GLY A 132 16.47 -4.74 10.53
C GLY A 132 15.73 -4.47 9.22
N HIS A 133 14.41 -4.24 9.27
CA HIS A 133 13.57 -4.00 8.11
C HIS A 133 12.78 -2.69 8.25
N ALA A 134 13.28 -1.61 7.67
CA ALA A 134 12.57 -0.35 7.56
C ALA A 134 13.01 0.36 6.27
N VAL A 135 12.11 1.12 5.65
CA VAL A 135 12.54 2.07 4.62
C VAL A 135 13.30 3.23 5.28
N LEU A 136 14.08 3.99 4.50
CA LEU A 136 14.76 5.19 4.99
C LEU A 136 13.76 6.35 5.20
N HIS A 137 12.78 6.46 4.31
CA HIS A 137 11.71 7.45 4.42
C HIS A 137 10.45 7.01 3.69
N ILE A 138 9.35 7.69 4.03
CA ILE A 138 8.03 7.50 3.43
C ILE A 138 7.60 8.85 2.87
N ASP A 139 7.31 8.89 1.57
CA ASP A 139 6.71 10.03 0.91
C ASP A 139 5.19 9.85 0.82
N ILE A 140 4.46 10.95 0.91
CA ILE A 140 3.00 10.96 0.78
C ILE A 140 2.55 11.98 -0.25
N ILE A 141 1.51 11.60 -1.00
CA ILE A 141 0.93 12.37 -2.11
C ILE A 141 -0.60 12.37 -1.94
N HIS A 142 -1.24 13.47 -2.34
CA HIS A 142 -2.68 13.69 -2.23
C HIS A 142 -3.32 13.91 -3.60
N PRO A 143 -3.50 12.84 -4.41
CA PRO A 143 -3.79 12.96 -5.84
C PRO A 143 -5.17 13.58 -6.14
N ARG A 144 -6.07 13.66 -5.16
CA ARG A 144 -7.41 14.27 -5.31
C ARG A 144 -7.43 15.78 -5.10
N VAL A 145 -6.29 16.39 -4.76
CA VAL A 145 -6.19 17.84 -4.60
C VAL A 145 -5.63 18.43 -5.89
N ARG A 146 -6.44 19.25 -6.56
CA ARG A 146 -6.06 19.85 -7.84
C ARG A 146 -4.81 20.72 -7.68
N GLY A 147 -3.81 20.51 -8.53
CA GLY A 147 -2.49 21.17 -8.47
C GLY A 147 -1.50 20.52 -7.49
N ALA A 148 -1.92 19.51 -6.72
CA ALA A 148 -1.07 18.74 -5.81
C ALA A 148 -1.04 17.25 -6.17
N GLU A 149 -1.45 16.89 -7.39
CA GLU A 149 -1.66 15.51 -7.83
C GLU A 149 -0.41 14.66 -7.64
N ASP A 150 0.76 15.26 -7.87
CA ASP A 150 2.07 14.62 -7.78
C ASP A 150 2.98 15.32 -6.73
N PHE A 151 2.40 16.24 -5.96
CA PHE A 151 3.15 16.93 -4.93
C PHE A 151 3.44 15.98 -3.78
N ARG A 152 4.71 15.61 -3.65
CA ARG A 152 5.22 14.75 -2.59
C ARG A 152 5.82 15.56 -1.44
N TYR A 153 5.60 15.07 -0.23
CA TYR A 153 6.33 15.49 0.95
C TYR A 153 6.57 14.28 1.84
N GLN A 154 7.60 14.36 2.68
CA GLN A 154 7.95 13.27 3.59
C GLN A 154 6.94 13.19 4.73
N LEU A 155 6.40 12.00 4.98
CA LEU A 155 5.56 11.66 6.12
C LEU A 155 6.39 11.13 7.30
N TRP A 156 7.44 10.36 7.00
CA TRP A 156 8.28 9.69 8.00
C TRP A 156 9.71 9.56 7.45
N PRO A 157 10.77 9.65 8.29
CA PRO A 157 10.73 9.82 9.75
C PRO A 157 10.45 11.24 10.21
N VAL A 158 10.64 12.24 9.35
CA VAL A 158 10.34 13.65 9.67
C VAL A 158 9.09 14.07 8.90
N ASP A 159 7.98 14.25 9.61
CA ASP A 159 6.71 14.68 9.03
C ASP A 159 6.82 16.15 8.56
N LYS A 160 6.71 16.35 7.25
CA LYS A 160 6.76 17.66 6.58
C LYS A 160 5.38 18.15 6.12
N THR A 161 4.31 17.74 6.80
CA THR A 161 2.93 18.17 6.49
C THR A 161 2.77 19.68 6.41
N ASP A 162 3.52 20.46 7.19
CA ASP A 162 3.40 21.92 7.17
C ASP A 162 3.84 22.53 5.83
N VAL A 163 4.77 21.89 5.12
CA VAL A 163 5.16 22.27 3.75
C VAL A 163 3.97 22.10 2.80
N TRP A 164 3.19 21.03 2.97
CA TRP A 164 1.98 20.80 2.19
C TRP A 164 0.90 21.84 2.51
N LYS A 165 0.63 22.07 3.81
CA LYS A 165 -0.38 23.04 4.27
C LYS A 165 -0.08 24.46 3.79
N GLN A 166 1.19 24.87 3.78
CA GLN A 166 1.57 26.19 3.29
C GLN A 166 1.20 26.40 1.81
N LYS A 167 1.22 25.33 1.01
CA LYS A 167 0.95 25.40 -0.43
C LYS A 167 -0.51 25.15 -0.79
N PHE A 168 -1.17 24.25 -0.06
CA PHE A 168 -2.48 23.70 -0.45
C PHE A 168 -3.52 23.69 0.69
N GLY A 169 -3.24 24.33 1.82
CA GLY A 169 -4.11 24.29 3.01
C GLY A 169 -5.55 24.75 2.75
N ASP A 170 -5.74 25.65 1.79
CA ASP A 170 -7.06 26.18 1.38
C ASP A 170 -7.60 25.50 0.10
N ALA A 171 -6.91 24.49 -0.43
CA ALA A 171 -7.31 23.83 -1.67
C ALA A 171 -8.59 23.01 -1.47
N ALA A 172 -9.58 23.24 -2.33
CA ALA A 172 -10.81 22.48 -2.33
C ALA A 172 -10.55 21.03 -2.78
N TYR A 173 -11.14 20.08 -2.06
CA TYR A 173 -11.18 18.69 -2.45
C TYR A 173 -12.49 18.04 -2.00
N GLU A 174 -12.92 17.02 -2.73
CA GLU A 174 -14.14 16.29 -2.40
C GLU A 174 -13.87 15.26 -1.30
N LYS A 175 -14.33 15.57 -0.08
CA LYS A 175 -14.32 14.62 1.04
C LYS A 175 -15.22 13.42 0.71
N ARG A 176 -14.70 12.21 0.94
CA ARG A 176 -15.49 10.97 0.84
C ARG A 176 -15.71 10.38 2.23
N CYS A 177 -16.87 9.74 2.38
CA CYS A 177 -17.13 8.92 3.55
C CYS A 177 -16.17 7.73 3.56
N TRP A 178 -15.63 7.43 4.73
CA TRP A 178 -14.83 6.24 4.94
C TRP A 178 -15.66 4.98 4.70
N ARG A 179 -15.05 3.99 4.03
CA ARG A 179 -15.66 2.66 3.93
C ARG A 179 -15.72 2.00 5.30
N VAL A 180 -16.73 1.18 5.55
CA VAL A 180 -16.76 0.33 6.75
C VAL A 180 -15.62 -0.69 6.65
N VAL A 181 -14.75 -0.72 7.66
CA VAL A 181 -13.69 -1.73 7.79
C VAL A 181 -14.10 -2.77 8.84
N GLN A 182 -13.95 -4.04 8.50
CA GLN A 182 -14.26 -5.22 9.34
C GLN A 182 -13.07 -6.16 9.37
#